data_AF-A0AAP1RF98-F1
#
_entry.id   AF-A0AAP1RF98-F1
#
_cell.length_a   1.000
_cell.length_b   1.000
_cell.length_c   1.000
_cell.angle_alpha   90.00
_cell.angle_beta   90.00
_cell.angle_gamma   90.00
#
_symmetry.space_group_name_H-M   'P 1'
#
loop_
_entity.id
_entity.type
_entity.pdbx_description
1 polymer ?
#
loop_
_entity_poly.entity_id
_entity_poly.type
_entity_poly.pdbx_seq_one_letter_code
_entity_poly.pdbx_strand_id
1 'polypeptide(L)'
;MKKKLLSITVFLFCCLSMLANNTLSNEKTPQPQINLIKSVNPPTTSLANITLCEGEELKLTAEDAGTGATYKWTKGASTKSSVKDLIINNVALGDAGIYTLTVTKNGCTNAVDIEVKINKNPDTPTLGNIVASCSNPSSTKISNYDANVTYIFTPTGPSVNATTHLVEGMTIGTSYTVKAKKGTCESGDSTSFKNDAMLPTPKAIIKLK
;
A
#
# COMPACT_ATOMS: atom_id res chain seq x y z
N MET A 1 -6.60 2.16 -9.78
CA MET A 1 -6.05 2.67 -8.50
C MET A 1 -7.11 2.51 -7.42
N LYS A 2 -7.05 1.45 -6.60
CA LYS A 2 -7.99 1.28 -5.47
C LYS A 2 -7.46 2.15 -4.33
N LYS A 3 -8.09 3.30 -4.06
CA LYS A 3 -7.82 4.10 -2.86
C LYS A 3 -8.13 3.23 -1.64
N LYS A 4 -7.09 2.76 -0.95
CA LYS A 4 -7.24 1.94 0.25
C LYS A 4 -7.47 2.88 1.43
N LEU A 5 -8.74 3.17 1.70
CA LEU A 5 -9.14 4.04 2.82
C LEU A 5 -9.02 3.24 4.13
N LEU A 6 -7.89 3.37 4.84
CA LEU A 6 -7.77 2.84 6.20
C LEU A 6 -8.38 3.88 7.16
N SER A 7 -9.62 3.64 7.59
CA SER A 7 -10.27 4.44 8.64
C SER A 7 -10.04 3.74 9.99
N ILE A 8 -9.25 4.34 10.87
CA ILE A 8 -9.14 3.92 12.27
C ILE A 8 -10.05 4.82 13.11
N THR A 9 -11.04 4.21 13.75
CA THR A 9 -11.92 4.85 14.73
C THR A 9 -11.33 4.65 16.13
N VAL A 10 -11.06 5.74 16.85
CA VAL A 10 -10.55 5.70 18.22
C VAL A 10 -11.69 5.98 19.21
N PHE A 11 -12.02 4.99 20.04
CA PHE A 11 -13.05 5.12 21.07
C PHE A 11 -12.57 5.98 22.25
N LEU A 12 -13.27 7.07 22.53
CA LEU A 12 -12.99 7.96 23.66
C LEU A 12 -14.07 7.81 24.75
N PHE A 13 -13.81 6.99 25.76
CA PHE A 13 -14.67 6.94 26.94
C PHE A 13 -14.38 8.15 27.83
N CYS A 14 -15.21 9.19 27.69
CA CYS A 14 -15.32 10.24 28.69
C CYS A 14 -15.91 9.65 29.97
N CYS A 15 -15.40 10.07 31.13
CA CYS A 15 -15.83 9.65 32.46
C CYS A 15 -17.35 9.76 32.64
N LEU A 16 -18.08 8.66 32.41
CA LEU A 16 -19.42 8.45 32.94
C LEU A 16 -19.25 7.66 34.25
N SER A 17 -19.28 8.37 35.37
CA SER A 17 -19.54 7.74 36.65
C SER A 17 -20.96 7.19 36.65
N MET A 18 -21.11 5.86 36.57
CA MET A 18 -21.91 5.00 37.47
C MET A 18 -22.35 3.69 36.79
N LEU A 19 -21.91 2.57 37.40
CA LEU A 19 -22.52 1.23 37.51
C LEU A 19 -23.30 0.64 36.31
N ALA A 20 -22.78 -0.43 35.70
CA ALA A 20 -23.36 -1.80 35.78
C ALA A 20 -22.73 -2.81 34.79
N ASN A 21 -22.31 -3.93 35.37
CA ASN A 21 -22.37 -5.32 34.89
C ASN A 21 -21.70 -5.74 33.57
N ASN A 22 -20.47 -6.24 33.77
CA ASN A 22 -19.94 -7.48 33.21
C ASN A 22 -21.00 -8.44 32.61
N THR A 23 -20.97 -8.61 31.28
CA THR A 23 -21.31 -9.87 30.62
C THR A 23 -20.36 -10.10 29.45
N LEU A 24 -19.42 -11.03 29.65
CA LEU A 24 -18.65 -11.65 28.57
C LEU A 24 -19.60 -12.58 27.78
N SER A 25 -19.99 -12.18 26.57
CA SER A 25 -20.39 -13.16 25.55
C SER A 25 -19.20 -13.39 24.61
N ASN A 26 -18.63 -14.57 24.74
CA ASN A 26 -17.54 -15.09 23.94
C ASN A 26 -18.18 -15.88 22.79
N GLU A 27 -18.09 -15.41 21.55
CA GLU A 27 -18.44 -16.23 20.38
C GLU A 27 -17.26 -16.28 19.40
N LYS A 28 -16.88 -17.51 19.07
CA LYS A 28 -15.67 -17.91 18.35
C LYS A 28 -15.99 -18.17 16.89
N THR A 29 -15.40 -17.41 15.96
CA THR A 29 -15.15 -17.83 14.56
C THR A 29 -13.81 -17.27 14.04
N PRO A 30 -13.09 -17.94 13.12
CA PRO A 30 -11.67 -17.69 12.88
C PRO A 30 -11.35 -16.77 11.68
N GLN A 31 -10.77 -15.59 12.01
CA GLN A 31 -9.79 -14.71 11.32
C GLN A 31 -10.01 -14.18 9.87
N PRO A 32 -9.40 -13.02 9.49
CA PRO A 32 -8.43 -12.18 10.22
C PRO A 32 -8.73 -10.67 10.13
N GLN A 33 -9.24 -9.99 11.17
CA GLN A 33 -9.22 -8.52 11.18
C GLN A 33 -9.17 -7.94 12.61
N ILE A 34 -8.17 -7.07 12.77
CA ILE A 34 -8.06 -5.90 13.65
C ILE A 34 -7.88 -6.21 15.14
N ASN A 35 -6.64 -6.02 15.61
CA ASN A 35 -6.35 -5.74 17.01
C ASN A 35 -7.15 -4.51 17.45
N LEU A 36 -8.36 -4.73 17.95
CA LEU A 36 -9.10 -3.78 18.74
C LEU A 36 -8.36 -3.65 20.07
N ILE A 37 -7.56 -2.60 20.21
CA ILE A 37 -6.94 -2.27 21.49
C ILE A 37 -8.06 -1.83 22.42
N LYS A 38 -8.48 -2.75 23.27
CA LYS A 38 -9.46 -2.56 24.34
C LYS A 38 -8.93 -1.47 25.27
N SER A 39 -9.58 -0.30 25.26
CA SER A 39 -9.25 0.83 26.13
C SER A 39 -9.36 0.42 27.60
N VAL A 40 -8.26 0.59 28.34
CA VAL A 40 -8.20 0.50 29.81
C VAL A 40 -7.97 1.90 30.35
N ASN A 41 -8.83 2.33 31.27
CA ASN A 41 -8.61 3.43 32.21
C ASN A 41 -7.80 2.87 33.39
N PRO A 42 -6.65 3.43 33.86
CA PRO A 42 -6.08 4.80 33.72
C PRO A 42 -5.48 5.12 32.33
N PRO A 43 -5.14 6.40 31.99
CA PRO A 43 -4.70 6.80 30.64
C PRO A 43 -3.47 5.98 30.23
N THR A 44 -3.69 5.02 29.34
CA THR A 44 -2.63 4.22 28.77
C THR A 44 -2.48 4.62 27.31
N THR A 45 -1.24 4.89 26.93
CA THR A 45 -0.78 5.11 25.56
C THR A 45 -0.94 3.81 24.76
N SER A 46 -2.17 3.57 24.29
CA SER A 46 -2.47 2.51 23.34
C SER A 46 -2.06 2.98 21.96
N LEU A 47 -0.99 2.38 21.41
CA LEU A 47 -0.46 2.73 20.10
C LEU A 47 -1.22 2.00 18.99
N ALA A 48 -2.02 2.73 18.21
CA ALA A 48 -2.54 2.20 16.94
C ALA A 48 -1.45 2.30 15.87
N ASN A 49 -1.25 1.26 15.06
CA ASN A 49 -0.26 1.25 13.98
C ASN A 49 -0.94 1.30 12.61
N ILE A 50 -0.59 2.31 11.81
CA ILE A 50 -1.03 2.47 10.43
C ILE A 50 0.18 2.25 9.53
N THR A 51 0.01 1.46 8.47
CA THR A 51 1.02 1.30 7.43
C THR A 51 0.40 1.64 6.09
N LEU A 52 0.96 2.64 5.42
CA LEU A 52 0.57 3.13 4.11
C LEU A 52 1.76 3.07 3.16
N CYS A 53 1.47 3.20 1.88
CA CYS A 53 2.45 3.39 0.83
C CYS A 53 2.56 4.87 0.46
N GLU A 54 3.72 5.27 -0.04
CA GLU A 54 3.92 6.62 -0.57
C GLU A 54 2.83 6.98 -1.59
N GLY A 55 2.28 8.18 -1.46
CA GLY A 55 1.21 8.71 -2.28
C GLY A 55 -0.21 8.25 -1.91
N GLU A 56 -0.38 7.39 -0.91
CA GLU A 56 -1.70 7.07 -0.36
C GLU A 56 -2.28 8.24 0.48
N GLU A 57 -3.56 8.13 0.83
CA GLU A 57 -4.23 9.08 1.71
C GLU A 57 -4.14 8.57 3.16
N LEU A 58 -3.60 9.40 4.06
CA LEU A 58 -3.73 9.18 5.49
C LEU A 58 -4.98 9.90 5.98
N LYS A 59 -5.90 9.14 6.57
CA LYS A 59 -7.09 9.68 7.23
C LYS A 59 -7.16 9.16 8.67
N LEU A 60 -6.92 10.05 9.62
CA LEU A 60 -7.10 9.80 11.05
C LEU A 60 -8.39 10.48 11.49
N THR A 61 -9.29 9.73 12.10
CA THR A 61 -10.58 10.25 12.55
C THR A 61 -10.72 10.06 14.05
N ALA A 62 -11.04 11.12 14.76
CA ALA A 62 -11.49 11.02 16.14
C ALA A 62 -13.00 10.74 16.18
N GLU A 63 -13.45 10.01 17.20
CA GLU A 63 -14.87 9.97 17.54
C GLU A 63 -15.34 11.33 18.06
N ASP A 64 -16.64 11.59 17.89
CA ASP A 64 -17.21 12.82 18.41
C ASP A 64 -17.37 12.74 19.94
N ALA A 65 -16.52 13.49 20.63
CA ALA A 65 -16.59 13.72 22.06
C ALA A 65 -17.74 14.67 22.47
N GLY A 66 -18.51 15.21 21.51
CA GLY A 66 -19.70 16.05 21.70
C GLY A 66 -19.39 17.54 21.82
N THR A 67 -20.45 18.37 21.86
CA THR A 67 -20.36 19.84 21.87
C THR A 67 -19.42 20.37 22.96
N GLY A 68 -18.60 21.35 22.59
CA GLY A 68 -17.61 21.96 23.48
C GLY A 68 -16.30 21.18 23.62
N ALA A 69 -16.19 20.01 23.00
CA ALA A 69 -14.91 19.31 22.88
C ALA A 69 -13.98 20.01 21.87
N THR A 70 -12.68 19.95 22.14
CA THR A 70 -11.62 20.43 21.26
C THR A 70 -10.69 19.28 20.91
N TYR A 71 -10.16 19.30 19.68
CA TYR A 71 -9.28 18.26 19.14
C TYR A 71 -7.98 18.89 18.68
N LYS A 72 -6.87 18.20 18.88
CA LYS A 72 -5.56 18.63 18.39
C LYS A 72 -4.74 17.43 17.96
N TRP A 73 -4.37 17.42 16.69
CA TRP A 73 -3.42 16.46 16.12
C TRP A 73 -2.03 17.08 16.06
N THR A 74 -1.03 16.41 16.63
CA THR A 74 0.38 16.81 16.52
C THR A 74 1.23 15.69 15.94
N LYS A 75 2.38 16.05 15.37
CA LYS A 75 3.48 15.14 15.06
C LYS A 75 4.75 15.74 15.67
N GLY A 76 5.24 15.13 16.75
CA GLY A 76 6.21 15.77 17.62
C GLY A 76 5.69 17.13 18.14
N ALA A 77 6.52 18.17 18.09
CA ALA A 77 6.14 19.51 18.51
C ALA A 77 5.22 20.25 17.52
N SER A 78 5.08 19.77 16.29
CA SER A 78 4.32 20.45 15.24
C SER A 78 2.83 20.12 15.31
N THR A 79 1.97 21.13 15.31
CA THR A 79 0.52 20.94 15.16
C THR A 79 0.19 20.65 13.70
N LYS A 80 -0.60 19.60 13.45
CA LYS A 80 -1.02 19.14 12.12
C LYS A 80 -2.48 19.47 11.83
N SER A 81 -3.35 19.41 12.84
CA SER A 81 -4.77 19.78 12.71
C SER A 81 -5.35 20.16 14.08
N SER A 82 -6.37 21.01 14.09
CA SER A 82 -7.17 21.37 15.27
C SER A 82 -8.65 20.99 15.11
N VAL A 83 -8.96 20.16 14.11
CA VAL A 83 -10.31 19.61 13.89
C VAL A 83 -10.29 18.10 14.14
N LYS A 84 -11.49 17.51 14.20
CA LYS A 84 -11.70 16.10 14.54
C LYS A 84 -10.90 15.15 13.65
N ASP A 85 -10.91 15.41 12.34
CA ASP A 85 -10.28 14.54 11.35
C ASP A 85 -8.98 15.19 10.84
N LEU A 86 -7.92 14.39 10.74
CA LEU A 86 -6.68 14.77 10.05
C LEU A 86 -6.61 14.01 8.74
N ILE A 87 -6.48 14.74 7.63
CA ILE A 87 -6.34 14.20 6.29
C ILE A 87 -5.04 14.73 5.71
N ILE A 88 -4.16 13.82 5.29
CA ILE A 88 -2.97 14.14 4.48
C ILE A 88 -3.13 13.41 3.16
N ASN A 89 -3.33 14.19 2.10
CA ASN A 89 -3.40 13.67 0.75
C ASN A 89 -1.97 13.40 0.25
N ASN A 90 -1.75 12.25 -0.38
CA ASN A 90 -0.49 11.87 -1.00
C ASN A 90 0.69 11.93 -0.01
N VAL A 91 0.67 11.03 0.97
CA VAL A 91 1.70 10.94 2.01
C VAL A 91 3.09 10.71 1.44
N ALA A 92 4.08 11.44 1.95
CA ALA A 92 5.49 11.24 1.63
C ALA A 92 6.20 10.43 2.72
N LEU A 93 7.40 9.92 2.45
CA LEU A 93 8.20 9.21 3.47
C LEU A 93 8.45 10.04 4.73
N GLY A 94 8.61 11.36 4.58
CA GLY A 94 8.75 12.30 5.69
C GLY A 94 7.51 12.45 6.57
N ASP A 95 6.35 11.95 6.14
CA ASP A 95 5.11 11.96 6.92
C ASP A 95 5.04 10.82 7.94
N ALA A 96 5.91 9.80 7.83
CA ALA A 96 6.03 8.73 8.82
C ALA A 96 6.44 9.25 10.20
N GLY A 97 5.89 8.66 11.27
CA GLY A 97 6.19 9.00 12.65
C GLY A 97 4.98 8.85 13.56
N ILE A 98 5.13 9.31 14.80
CA ILE A 98 4.08 9.24 15.81
C ILE A 98 3.22 10.50 15.73
N TYR A 99 1.91 10.30 15.57
CA TYR A 99 0.89 11.33 15.64
C TYR A 99 0.16 11.22 16.97
N THR A 100 0.00 12.34 17.67
CA THR A 100 -0.73 12.39 18.94
C THR A 100 -2.03 13.15 18.72
N LEU A 101 -3.16 12.52 19.03
CA LEU A 101 -4.44 13.21 19.18
C LEU A 101 -4.63 13.58 20.65
N THR A 102 -4.83 14.85 20.92
CA THR A 102 -5.29 15.36 22.22
C THR A 102 -6.74 15.81 22.09
N VAL A 103 -7.60 15.32 22.97
CA VAL A 103 -9.00 15.75 23.08
C VAL A 103 -9.24 16.34 24.46
N THR A 104 -9.79 17.56 24.50
CA THR A 104 -10.12 18.24 25.75
C THR A 104 -11.60 18.61 25.78
N LYS A 105 -12.29 18.24 26.86
CA LYS A 105 -13.70 18.60 27.12
C LYS A 105 -13.89 18.84 28.61
N ASN A 106 -14.54 19.96 28.98
CA ASN A 106 -14.83 20.32 30.37
C ASN A 106 -13.59 20.26 31.31
N GLY A 107 -12.40 20.62 30.79
CA GLY A 107 -11.15 20.57 31.54
C GLY A 107 -10.49 19.18 31.64
N CYS A 108 -11.18 18.11 31.26
CA CYS A 108 -10.59 16.78 31.14
C CYS A 108 -9.85 16.66 29.81
N THR A 109 -8.61 16.15 29.84
CA THR A 109 -7.78 15.96 28.66
C THR A 109 -7.35 14.50 28.53
N ASN A 110 -7.49 13.95 27.32
CA ASN A 110 -7.00 12.63 26.95
C ASN A 110 -6.07 12.76 25.74
N ALA A 111 -5.05 11.91 25.69
CA ALA A 111 -4.14 11.82 24.56
C ALA A 111 -3.97 10.37 24.11
N VAL A 112 -3.86 10.16 22.80
CA VAL A 112 -3.61 8.87 22.17
C VAL A 112 -2.56 9.03 21.09
N ASP A 113 -1.62 8.08 21.05
CA ASP A 113 -0.56 8.04 20.06
C ASP A 113 -0.89 7.03 18.96
N ILE A 114 -0.56 7.40 17.72
CA ILE A 114 -0.75 6.60 16.51
C ILE A 114 0.58 6.58 15.76
N GLU A 115 1.16 5.39 15.60
CA GLU A 115 2.35 5.20 14.79
C GLU A 115 1.96 5.07 13.31
N VAL A 116 2.41 6.01 12.48
CA VAL A 116 2.22 5.97 11.03
C VAL A 116 3.52 5.58 10.36
N LYS A 117 3.50 4.46 9.63
CA LYS A 117 4.59 4.00 8.78
C LYS A 117 4.25 4.23 7.32
N ILE A 118 5.16 4.86 6.59
CA ILE A 118 5.03 5.07 5.14
C ILE A 118 6.12 4.28 4.45
N ASN A 119 5.72 3.31 3.64
CA ASN A 119 6.63 2.49 2.84
C ASN A 119 6.82 3.12 1.46
N LYS A 120 8.07 3.13 0.98
CA LYS A 120 8.38 3.58 -0.37
C LYS A 120 7.77 2.62 -1.40
N ASN A 121 7.15 3.17 -2.45
CA ASN A 121 6.75 2.37 -3.60
C ASN A 121 7.98 1.82 -4.33
N PRO A 122 7.91 0.59 -4.88
CA PRO A 122 8.91 0.13 -5.83
C PRO A 122 9.00 1.05 -7.04
N ASP A 123 10.18 1.13 -7.65
CA ASP A 123 10.34 1.83 -8.92
C ASP A 123 9.55 1.10 -10.02
N THR A 124 8.94 1.85 -10.94
CA THR A 124 8.25 1.26 -12.09
C THR A 124 9.23 0.44 -12.94
N PRO A 125 8.88 -0.78 -13.36
CA PRO A 125 9.75 -1.59 -14.20
C PRO A 125 10.07 -0.87 -15.52
N THR A 126 11.36 -0.81 -15.84
CA THR A 126 11.91 -0.33 -17.11
C THR A 126 12.27 -1.53 -17.97
N LEU A 127 11.96 -1.44 -19.25
CA LEU A 127 12.03 -2.57 -20.16
C LEU A 127 13.19 -2.38 -21.14
N GLY A 128 13.96 -3.45 -21.34
CA GLY A 128 14.90 -3.60 -22.45
C GLY A 128 14.38 -4.66 -23.41
N ASN A 129 14.58 -4.48 -24.70
CA ASN A 129 14.10 -5.43 -25.71
C ASN A 129 15.28 -6.00 -26.50
N ILE A 130 15.26 -7.31 -26.73
CA ILE A 130 16.11 -7.99 -27.70
C ILE A 130 15.25 -8.25 -28.93
N VAL A 131 15.66 -7.74 -30.08
CA VAL A 131 14.90 -7.85 -31.33
C VAL A 131 14.83 -9.30 -31.82
N ALA A 132 13.75 -9.63 -32.53
CA ALA A 132 13.61 -10.93 -33.17
C ALA A 132 14.70 -11.15 -34.22
N SER A 133 15.13 -12.40 -34.37
CA SER A 133 16.05 -12.85 -35.41
C SER A 133 15.39 -13.95 -36.24
N CYS A 134 16.10 -14.53 -37.22
CA CYS A 134 15.63 -15.69 -37.96
C CYS A 134 15.72 -17.01 -37.17
N SER A 135 16.28 -16.98 -35.96
CA SER A 135 16.48 -18.16 -35.10
C SER A 135 15.78 -18.04 -33.76
N ASN A 136 15.37 -16.84 -33.35
CA ASN A 136 14.70 -16.59 -32.09
C ASN A 136 13.62 -15.50 -32.23
N PRO A 137 12.49 -15.62 -31.50
CA PRO A 137 11.58 -14.50 -31.33
C PRO A 137 12.25 -13.35 -30.57
N SER A 138 11.62 -12.18 -30.55
CA SER A 138 12.09 -11.09 -29.69
C SER A 138 11.90 -11.48 -28.22
N SER A 139 12.67 -10.88 -27.32
CA SER A 139 12.51 -11.07 -25.88
C SER A 139 12.54 -9.74 -25.14
N THR A 140 11.90 -9.73 -23.96
CA THR A 140 11.86 -8.57 -23.08
C THR A 140 12.68 -8.85 -21.84
N LYS A 141 13.43 -7.86 -21.37
CA LYS A 141 14.22 -7.86 -20.14
C LYS A 141 13.70 -6.79 -19.20
N ILE A 142 13.62 -7.09 -17.90
CA ILE A 142 13.48 -6.04 -16.87
C ILE A 142 14.87 -5.43 -16.61
N SER A 143 15.06 -4.19 -17.04
CA SER A 143 16.36 -3.51 -16.99
C SER A 143 16.73 -3.08 -15.57
N ASN A 144 15.77 -2.66 -14.76
CA ASN A 144 15.93 -2.29 -13.35
C ASN A 144 15.45 -3.43 -12.42
N TYR A 145 15.88 -4.66 -12.69
CA TYR A 145 15.49 -5.80 -11.88
C TYR A 145 15.91 -5.63 -10.40
N ASP A 146 14.94 -5.62 -9.50
CA ASP A 146 15.11 -5.77 -8.05
C ASP A 146 14.66 -7.17 -7.60
N ALA A 147 15.51 -7.87 -6.84
CA ALA A 147 15.21 -9.20 -6.28
C ALA A 147 14.28 -9.14 -5.05
N ASN A 148 14.07 -7.96 -4.46
CA ASN A 148 13.24 -7.75 -3.27
C ASN A 148 11.78 -7.44 -3.60
N VAL A 149 11.39 -7.49 -4.88
CA VAL A 149 10.04 -7.22 -5.35
C VAL A 149 9.50 -8.39 -6.14
N THR A 150 8.18 -8.48 -6.22
CA THR A 150 7.48 -9.41 -7.11
C THR A 150 6.98 -8.65 -8.34
N TYR A 151 7.22 -9.20 -9.52
CA TYR A 151 6.67 -8.66 -10.77
C TYR A 151 5.30 -9.26 -11.05
N ILE A 152 4.33 -8.40 -11.34
CA ILE A 152 2.96 -8.79 -11.64
C ILE A 152 2.64 -8.35 -13.06
N PHE A 153 2.42 -9.32 -13.94
CA PHE A 153 2.08 -9.09 -15.34
C PHE A 153 0.58 -9.05 -15.55
N THR A 154 0.15 -8.18 -16.46
CA THR A 154 -1.22 -8.13 -16.97
C THR A 154 -1.18 -8.19 -18.49
N PRO A 155 -1.76 -9.23 -19.14
CA PRO A 155 -2.38 -10.41 -18.54
C PRO A 155 -1.43 -11.28 -17.70
N THR A 156 -2.00 -12.09 -16.79
CA THR A 156 -1.23 -13.03 -15.96
C THR A 156 -0.64 -14.17 -16.81
N GLY A 157 0.48 -14.74 -16.36
CA GLY A 157 1.13 -15.88 -17.02
C GLY A 157 2.65 -15.74 -17.10
N PRO A 158 3.19 -14.60 -17.55
CA PRO A 158 4.62 -14.39 -17.59
C PRO A 158 5.27 -14.32 -16.20
N SER A 159 6.57 -14.61 -16.16
CA SER A 159 7.43 -14.47 -14.98
C SER A 159 8.80 -13.89 -15.39
N VAL A 160 9.59 -13.43 -14.41
CA VAL A 160 10.94 -12.94 -14.66
C VAL A 160 11.95 -13.98 -14.19
N ASN A 161 12.89 -14.35 -15.06
CA ASN A 161 14.01 -15.21 -14.71
C ASN A 161 14.96 -14.46 -13.77
N ALA A 162 15.22 -15.00 -12.58
CA ALA A 162 16.01 -14.31 -11.56
C ALA A 162 17.49 -14.12 -11.90
N THR A 163 18.03 -14.84 -12.89
CA THR A 163 19.44 -14.76 -13.30
C THR A 163 19.63 -13.90 -14.55
N THR A 164 18.77 -14.10 -15.57
CA THR A 164 18.90 -13.38 -16.85
C THR A 164 18.08 -12.08 -16.87
N HIS A 165 17.12 -11.95 -15.96
CA HIS A 165 16.12 -10.89 -15.88
C HIS A 165 15.21 -10.82 -17.10
N LEU A 166 15.21 -11.86 -17.93
CA LEU A 166 14.32 -11.99 -19.07
C LEU A 166 12.92 -12.37 -18.61
N VAL A 167 11.92 -11.85 -19.32
CA VAL A 167 10.52 -12.23 -19.14
C VAL A 167 10.26 -13.51 -19.92
N GLU A 168 9.79 -14.53 -19.22
CA GLU A 168 9.50 -15.87 -19.76
C GLU A 168 7.98 -16.13 -19.72
N GLY A 169 7.50 -17.11 -20.49
CA GLY A 169 6.08 -17.50 -20.49
C GLY A 169 5.13 -16.52 -21.19
N MET A 170 5.65 -15.54 -21.93
CA MET A 170 4.82 -14.64 -22.74
C MET A 170 4.23 -15.36 -23.96
N THR A 171 2.98 -15.03 -24.31
CA THR A 171 2.38 -15.41 -25.59
C THR A 171 2.80 -14.40 -26.67
N ILE A 172 3.41 -14.89 -27.76
CA ILE A 172 3.86 -14.06 -28.89
C ILE A 172 2.69 -13.23 -29.46
N GLY A 173 2.95 -11.96 -29.74
CA GLY A 173 1.96 -11.00 -30.25
C GLY A 173 0.98 -10.45 -29.22
N THR A 174 0.94 -11.00 -28.00
CA THR A 174 0.08 -10.49 -26.91
C THR A 174 0.77 -9.33 -26.21
N SER A 175 0.03 -8.24 -25.97
CA SER A 175 0.53 -7.08 -25.24
C SER A 175 0.38 -7.26 -23.73
N TYR A 176 1.44 -6.96 -22.99
CA TYR A 176 1.50 -7.03 -21.54
C TYR A 176 1.89 -5.67 -20.95
N THR A 177 1.53 -5.47 -19.69
CA THR A 177 2.15 -4.51 -18.77
C THR A 177 2.69 -5.25 -17.57
N VAL A 178 3.67 -4.67 -16.88
CA VAL A 178 4.23 -5.23 -15.65
C VAL A 178 4.37 -4.14 -14.59
N LYS A 179 4.07 -4.49 -13.34
CA LYS A 179 4.35 -3.66 -12.16
C LYS A 179 5.17 -4.44 -11.15
N ALA A 180 5.90 -3.71 -10.30
CA ALA A 180 6.64 -4.27 -9.18
C ALA A 180 5.84 -4.12 -7.88
N LYS A 181 5.93 -5.11 -6.99
CA LYS A 181 5.25 -5.14 -5.70
C LYS A 181 6.21 -5.47 -4.57
N LYS A 182 6.18 -4.69 -3.50
CA LYS A 182 6.92 -4.93 -2.24
C LYS A 182 5.95 -4.85 -1.06
N GLY A 183 5.65 -5.99 -0.46
CA GLY A 183 4.60 -6.09 0.56
C GLY A 183 3.24 -5.64 0.00
N THR A 184 2.69 -4.57 0.54
CA THR A 184 1.41 -3.99 0.07
C THR A 184 1.58 -2.87 -0.95
N CYS A 185 2.80 -2.38 -1.18
CA CYS A 185 3.07 -1.26 -2.07
C CYS A 185 3.37 -1.74 -3.48
N GLU A 186 2.80 -1.03 -4.46
CA GLU A 186 2.91 -1.35 -5.88
C GLU A 186 3.44 -0.13 -6.63
N SER A 187 4.28 -0.37 -7.64
CA SER A 187 4.69 0.67 -8.58
C SER A 187 3.54 1.05 -9.51
N GLY A 188 3.75 2.09 -10.32
CA GLY A 188 2.96 2.27 -11.54
C GLY A 188 3.21 1.13 -12.54
N ASP A 189 2.30 0.96 -13.49
CA ASP A 189 2.46 0.02 -14.60
C ASP A 189 3.58 0.47 -15.55
N SER A 190 4.31 -0.49 -16.12
CA SER A 190 5.25 -0.24 -17.22
C SER A 190 4.53 0.28 -18.45
N THR A 191 5.29 0.77 -19.43
CA THR A 191 4.79 0.87 -20.81
C THR A 191 4.36 -0.50 -21.32
N SER A 192 3.35 -0.54 -22.18
CA SER A 192 2.93 -1.79 -22.80
C SER A 192 4.01 -2.34 -23.73
N PHE A 193 4.20 -3.65 -23.73
CA PHE A 193 5.20 -4.35 -24.52
C PHE A 193 4.69 -5.71 -24.99
N LYS A 194 5.34 -6.27 -26.00
CA LYS A 194 5.04 -7.60 -26.55
C LYS A 194 6.32 -8.22 -27.10
N ASN A 195 6.33 -9.54 -27.21
CA ASN A 195 7.34 -10.23 -28.00
C ASN A 195 6.79 -10.55 -29.38
N ASP A 196 7.56 -10.23 -30.41
CA ASP A 196 7.26 -10.53 -31.80
C ASP A 196 7.79 -11.91 -32.18
N ALA A 197 7.15 -12.51 -33.19
CA ALA A 197 7.55 -13.79 -33.72
C ALA A 197 8.97 -13.72 -34.32
N MET A 198 9.60 -14.89 -34.43
CA MET A 198 10.84 -15.07 -35.18
C MET A 198 10.65 -14.55 -36.62
N LEU A 199 11.67 -13.88 -37.16
CA LEU A 199 11.64 -13.38 -38.53
C LEU A 199 11.59 -14.56 -39.53
N PRO A 200 10.87 -14.43 -40.65
CA PRO A 200 10.79 -15.49 -41.64
C PRO A 200 12.16 -15.72 -42.30
N THR A 201 12.55 -16.98 -42.48
CA THR A 201 13.74 -17.33 -43.27
C THR A 201 13.44 -17.16 -44.76
N PRO A 202 14.27 -16.43 -45.52
CA PRO A 202 14.10 -16.32 -46.97
C PRO A 202 14.19 -17.70 -47.63
N LYS A 203 13.13 -18.12 -48.33
CA LYS A 203 13.16 -19.35 -49.13
C LYS A 203 13.82 -19.06 -50.48
N ALA A 204 15.01 -19.62 -50.71
CA ALA A 204 15.61 -19.60 -52.04
C ALA A 204 14.83 -20.54 -52.98
N ILE A 205 14.29 -20.02 -54.07
CA ILE A 205 13.65 -20.82 -55.13
C ILE A 205 14.63 -20.90 -56.31
N ILE A 206 15.19 -22.08 -56.55
CA ILE A 206 15.98 -22.35 -57.75
C ILE A 206 14.99 -22.67 -58.88
N LYS A 207 14.93 -21.82 -59.91
CA LYS A 207 14.23 -22.15 -61.16
C LYS A 207 15.22 -22.85 -62.10
N LEU A 208 15.03 -24.15 -62.33
CA LEU A 208 15.70 -24.85 -63.42
C LEU A 208 15.04 -24.42 -64.73
N LYS A 209 15.84 -23.91 -65.66
CA LYS A 209 15.43 -23.63 -67.04
C LYS A 209 15.69 -24.86 -67.90
#